data_AF-A0A554JJ39-F1
#
_entry.id   AF-A0A554JJ39-F1
#
_cell.length_a   1.000
_cell.length_b   1.000
_cell.length_c   1.000
_cell.angle_alpha   90.00
_cell.angle_beta   90.00
_cell.angle_gamma   90.00
#
_symmetry.space_group_name_H-M   'P 1'
#
loop_
_entity.id
_entity.type
_entity.pdbx_description
1 polymer ?
#
loop_
_entity_poly.entity_id
_entity_poly.type
_entity_poly.pdbx_seq_one_letter_code
_entity_poly.pdbx_strand_id
1 'polypeptide(L)' 'PKIGHILNALLEEMLDEPSRNTPEYLEQRARELAALGEEELKRLGDAGKQKREQIEQESIKEIRGKYFVE' A
#
# COMPACT_ATOMS: atom_id res chain seq x y z
N PRO A 1 -12.86 -2.82 6.82
CA PRO A 1 -12.47 -2.55 8.23
C PRO A 1 -11.47 -1.39 8.32
N LYS A 2 -11.58 -0.50 9.31
CA LYS A 2 -10.72 0.71 9.44
C LYS A 2 -9.21 0.40 9.39
N ILE A 3 -8.78 -0.65 10.09
CA ILE A 3 -7.37 -1.06 10.11
C ILE A 3 -6.85 -1.50 8.73
N GLY A 4 -7.71 -2.07 7.88
CA GLY A 4 -7.32 -2.44 6.52
C GLY A 4 -6.98 -1.23 5.65
N HIS A 5 -7.72 -0.13 5.81
CA HIS A 5 -7.44 1.11 5.09
C HIS A 5 -6.12 1.76 5.56
N ILE A 6 -5.83 1.72 6.87
CA ILE A 6 -4.55 2.20 7.41
C ILE A 6 -3.39 1.40 6.80
N LEU A 7 -3.49 0.06 6.80
CA LEU A 7 -2.43 -0.79 6.25
C LEU A 7 -2.21 -0.55 4.75
N ASN A 8 -3.28 -0.42 3.97
CA ASN A 8 -3.16 -0.15 2.54
C ASN A 8 -2.53 1.23 2.25
N ALA A 9 -2.91 2.26 3.02
CA ALA A 9 -2.34 3.59 2.86
C ALA A 9 -0.84 3.62 3.22
N LEU A 10 -0.45 2.94 4.31
CA LEU A 10 0.97 2.81 4.68
C LEU A 10 1.77 2.08 3.60
N LEU A 11 1.21 1.01 3.03
CA LEU A 11 1.86 0.26 1.98
C LEU A 11 2.07 1.11 0.72
N GLU A 12 1.12 1.98 0.37
CA GLU A 12 1.26 2.91 -0.76
C GLU A 12 2.52 3.79 -0.62
N GLU A 13 2.68 4.42 0.55
CA GLU A 13 3.80 5.31 0.84
C GLU A 13 5.15 4.58 0.77
N MET A 14 5.19 3.30 1.15
CA MET A 14 6.40 2.48 1.06
C MET A 14 6.71 1.97 -0.34
N LEU A 15 5.69 1.79 -1.17
CA LEU A 15 5.89 1.43 -2.57
C LEU A 15 6.57 2.58 -3.33
N ASP A 16 6.33 3.84 -2.93
CA ASP A 16 7.04 5.01 -3.43
C ASP A 16 8.40 5.24 -2.77
N GLU A 17 8.46 5.14 -1.44
CA GLU A 17 9.66 5.37 -0.66
C GLU A 17 9.94 4.19 0.28
N PRO A 18 10.60 3.13 -0.20
CA PRO A 18 10.89 1.92 0.60
C PRO A 18 11.67 2.20 1.88
N SER A 19 12.46 3.28 1.92
CA SER A 19 13.21 3.71 3.10
C SER A 19 12.33 4.12 4.28
N ARG A 20 11.04 4.40 4.05
CA ARG A 20 10.06 4.71 5.10
C ARG A 20 9.52 3.47 5.81
N ASN A 21 9.88 2.26 5.36
CA ASN A 21 9.50 1.02 6.00
C ASN A 21 10.33 0.74 7.28
N THR A 22 10.26 1.68 8.23
CA THR A 22 10.83 1.53 9.57
C THR A 22 9.71 1.47 10.61
N PRO A 23 9.91 0.76 11.73
CA PRO A 23 8.91 0.69 12.80
C PRO A 23 8.48 2.07 13.30
N GLU A 24 9.43 3.00 13.42
CA GLU A 24 9.20 4.34 13.96
C GLU A 24 8.26 5.16 13.06
N TYR A 25 8.53 5.17 11.75
CA TYR A 25 7.69 5.86 10.78
C TYR A 25 6.30 5.23 10.73
N LEU A 26 6.25 3.90 10.70
CA LEU A 26 5.02 3.13 10.61
C LEU A 26 4.08 3.38 11.79
N GLU A 27 4.61 3.34 13.01
CA GLU A 27 3.81 3.57 14.21
C GLU A 27 3.30 5.00 14.28
N GLN A 28 4.16 5.98 13.95
CA GLN A 28 3.76 7.39 13.91
C GLN A 28 2.65 7.60 12.87
N ARG A 29 2.88 7.15 11.63
CA ARG A 29 1.97 7.35 10.52
C ARG A 29 0.65 6.61 10.71
N ALA A 30 0.67 5.40 11.28
CA ALA A 30 -0.54 4.66 11.63
C ALA A 30 -1.43 5.44 12.62
N ARG A 31 -0.84 6.14 13.59
CA ARG A 31 -1.59 6.99 14.54
C ARG A 31 -2.20 8.20 13.85
N GLU A 32 -1.46 8.85 12.96
CA GLU A 32 -1.97 9.96 12.14
C GLU A 32 -3.16 9.53 11.28
N LEU A 33 -3.02 8.39 10.56
CA LEU A 33 -4.08 7.82 9.74
C LEU A 33 -5.29 7.38 10.57
N ALA A 34 -5.08 6.86 11.78
CA ALA A 34 -6.17 6.49 12.69
C ALA A 34 -6.99 7.70 13.17
N ALA A 35 -6.39 8.90 13.21
CA ALA A 35 -7.04 10.16 13.58
C ALA A 35 -7.82 10.81 12.41
N LEU A 36 -7.63 10.34 11.18
CA LEU A 36 -8.38 10.83 10.02
C LEU A 36 -9.86 10.43 10.08
N GLY A 37 -10.68 11.23 9.40
CA GLY A 37 -12.08 10.91 9.12
C GLY A 37 -12.20 9.65 8.26
N GLU A 38 -13.33 8.96 8.39
CA GLU A 38 -13.56 7.66 7.72
C GLU A 38 -13.46 7.76 6.19
N GLU A 39 -14.04 8.80 5.59
CA GLU A 39 -14.01 9.00 4.14
C GLU A 39 -12.60 9.24 3.60
N GLU A 40 -11.81 10.05 4.32
CA GLU A 40 -10.42 10.34 3.95
C GLU A 40 -9.56 9.08 4.03
N LEU A 41 -9.65 8.38 5.15
CA LEU A 41 -8.90 7.14 5.37
C LEU A 41 -9.28 6.08 4.34
N LYS A 42 -10.58 5.96 4.01
CA LYS A 42 -11.04 5.04 2.97
C LYS A 42 -10.43 5.39 1.62
N ARG A 43 -10.38 6.68 1.25
CA ARG A 43 -9.79 7.13 -0.02
C ARG A 43 -8.32 6.73 -0.14
N LEU A 44 -7.53 7.01 0.90
CA LEU A 44 -6.12 6.63 0.96
C LEU A 44 -5.94 5.11 0.92
N GLY A 45 -6.74 4.37 1.69
CA GLY A 45 -6.68 2.91 1.72
C GLY A 45 -7.10 2.25 0.41
N ASP A 46 -8.02 2.84 -0.34
CA ASP A 46 -8.44 2.35 -1.66
C ASP A 46 -7.37 2.66 -2.73
N ALA A 47 -6.75 3.84 -2.68
CA ALA A 47 -5.63 4.20 -3.56
C ALA A 47 -4.44 3.25 -3.39
N GLY A 48 -4.02 3.03 -2.15
CA GLY A 48 -2.93 2.08 -1.84
C GLY A 48 -3.23 0.65 -2.27
N LYS A 49 -4.48 0.20 -2.13
CA LYS A 49 -4.91 -1.12 -2.63
C LYS A 49 -4.78 -1.22 -4.15
N GLN A 50 -5.28 -0.23 -4.88
CA GLN A 50 -5.23 -0.21 -6.34
C GLN A 50 -3.78 -0.20 -6.85
N LYS A 51 -2.92 0.63 -6.25
CA LYS A 51 -1.51 0.69 -6.61
C LYS A 51 -0.79 -0.63 -6.39
N ARG A 52 -1.01 -1.27 -5.23
CA ARG A 52 -0.45 -2.59 -4.94
C ARG A 52 -0.87 -3.62 -6.00
N GLU A 53 -2.16 -3.66 -6.34
CA GLU A 53 -2.68 -4.59 -7.34
C GLU A 53 -2.07 -4.35 -8.72
N GLN A 54 -1.86 -3.09 -9.12
CA GLN A 54 -1.18 -2.75 -10.39
C GLN A 54 0.25 -3.28 -10.43
N ILE A 55 1.05 -2.99 -9.39
CA ILE A 55 2.45 -3.41 -9.31
C ILE A 55 2.55 -4.95 -9.26
N GLU A 56 1.66 -5.61 -8.52
CA GLU A 56 1.64 -7.07 -8.45
C GLU A 56 1.31 -7.70 -9.81
N GLN A 57 0.36 -7.15 -10.55
CA GLN A 57 0.04 -7.61 -11.91
C GLN A 57 1.21 -7.39 -12.88
N GLU A 58 1.91 -6.26 -12.78
CA GLU A 58 3.12 -6.00 -13.57
C GLU A 58 4.22 -7.01 -13.25
N SER A 59 4.49 -7.25 -11.96
CA SER A 59 5.46 -8.26 -11.52
C SER A 59 5.12 -9.67 -12.00
N ILE A 60 3.84 -10.06 -11.94
CA ILE A 60 3.38 -11.35 -12.48
C ILE A 60 3.62 -11.44 -13.98
N LYS A 61 3.31 -10.40 -14.75
CA LYS A 61 3.56 -10.36 -16.20
C LYS A 61 5.05 -10.47 -16.52
N GLU A 62 5.91 -9.78 -15.79
CA GLU A 62 7.36 -9.87 -15.95
C GLU A 62 7.88 -11.28 -15.68
N ILE A 63 7.44 -11.91 -14.59
CA ILE A 63 7.79 -13.30 -14.24
C ILE A 63 7.33 -14.25 -15.34
N ARG A 64 6.07 -14.15 -15.77
CA ARG A 64 5.49 -14.95 -16.85
C ARG A 64 6.26 -14.84 -18.15
N GLY A 65 6.62 -13.60 -18.54
CA GLY A 65 7.46 -13.34 -19.72
C GLY A 65 8.87 -13.93 -19.57
N LYS A 66 9.50 -13.81 -18.40
CA LYS A 66 10.84 -14.35 -18.13
C LYS A 66 10.90 -15.88 -18.20
N TYR A 67 9.84 -16.56 -17.76
CA TYR A 67 9.76 -18.02 -17.73
C TYR A 67 8.93 -18.63 -18.86
N PHE A 68 8.45 -17.81 -19.82
CA PHE A 68 7.64 -18.23 -20.98
C PHE A 68 6.38 -19.04 -20.60
N VAL A 69 5.72 -18.62 -19.52
CA VAL A 69 4.47 -19.24 -19.01
C VAL A 69 3.33 -18.23 -19.07
N GLU A 70 2.13 -18.65 -19.48
CA GLU A 70 0.94 -17.79 -19.64
C GLU A 70 0.05 -17.73 -18.39
#